data_AF-A0A829H4F5-F1
#
_entry.id   AF-A0A829H4F5-F1
#
_cell.length_a   1.000
_cell.length_b   1.000
_cell.length_c   1.000
_cell.angle_alpha   90.00
_cell.angle_beta   90.00
_cell.angle_gamma   90.00
#
_symmetry.space_group_name_H-M   'P 1'
#
loop_
_entity.id
_entity.type
_entity.pdbx_description
1 polymer ?
#
loop_
_entity_poly.entity_id
_entity_poly.type
_entity_poly.pdbx_seq_one_letter_code
_entity_poly.pdbx_strand_id
1 'polypeptide(L)' 'PSLRGLPTYAFGDGYNDIPLLQAADTGIAMGNAYPKVAAVADYQTDDYRENGIPNALAHFNLI' A
#
# COMPACT_ATOMS: atom_id res chain seq x y z
N PRO A 1 -10.82 -1.55 22.01
CA PRO A 1 -9.56 -0.78 21.84
C PRO A 1 -9.80 0.35 20.84
N SER A 2 -9.19 1.52 21.05
CA SER A 2 -9.51 2.81 20.41
C SER A 2 -9.40 2.86 18.88
N LEU A 3 -8.82 1.85 18.23
CA LEU A 3 -8.58 1.82 16.78
C LEU A 3 -9.45 0.80 16.02
N ARG A 4 -10.41 0.14 16.70
CA ARG A 4 -11.25 -0.88 16.05
C ARG A 4 -12.24 -0.22 15.08
N GLY A 5 -12.29 -0.70 13.84
CA GLY A 5 -13.23 -0.23 12.80
C GLY A 5 -12.77 1.00 12.02
N LEU A 6 -11.54 1.47 12.26
CA LEU A 6 -10.90 2.46 11.39
C LEU A 6 -10.30 1.75 10.15
N PRO A 7 -10.35 2.38 8.98
CA PRO A 7 -9.77 1.81 7.76
C PRO A 7 -8.25 1.70 7.89
N THR A 8 -7.70 0.64 7.32
CA THR A 8 -6.28 0.32 7.33
C THR A 8 -5.71 0.39 5.93
N TYR A 9 -4.55 1.03 5.81
CA TYR A 9 -3.81 1.16 4.56
C TYR A 9 -2.44 0.50 4.75
N ALA A 10 -2.07 -0.40 3.85
CA ALA A 10 -0.78 -1.09 3.89
C ALA A 10 0.05 -0.76 2.66
N PHE A 11 1.37 -0.65 2.84
CA PHE A 11 2.33 -0.42 1.77
C PHE A 11 3.30 -1.60 1.72
N GLY A 12 3.64 -2.07 0.52
CA GLY A 12 4.54 -3.19 0.33
C GLY A 12 5.16 -3.25 -1.05
N ASP A 13 6.29 -3.96 -1.16
CA ASP A 13 7.03 -4.11 -2.41
C ASP A 13 7.65 -5.51 -2.58
N GLY A 14 7.87 -6.23 -1.46
CA GLY A 14 8.41 -7.57 -1.40
C GLY A 14 7.36 -8.67 -1.34
N TYR A 15 7.76 -9.91 -1.68
CA TYR A 15 6.88 -11.08 -1.58
C TYR A 15 6.38 -11.35 -0.16
N ASN A 16 7.16 -10.96 0.85
CA ASN A 16 6.78 -11.05 2.26
C ASN A 16 5.64 -10.09 2.63
N ASP A 17 5.32 -9.10 1.80
CA ASP A 17 4.27 -8.12 2.06
C ASP A 17 2.91 -8.57 1.51
N ILE A 18 2.84 -9.64 0.71
CA ILE A 18 1.58 -10.15 0.15
C ILE A 18 0.52 -10.38 1.24
N PRO A 19 0.81 -11.06 2.38
CA PRO A 19 -0.19 -11.23 3.43
C PRO A 19 -0.60 -9.92 4.09
N LEU A 20 0.31 -8.93 4.17
CA LEU A 20 0.02 -7.61 4.72
C LEU A 20 -0.94 -6.84 3.80
N LEU A 21 -0.67 -6.80 2.50
CA LEU A 21 -1.50 -6.12 1.51
C LEU A 21 -2.90 -6.70 1.44
N GLN A 22 -3.03 -8.03 1.53
CA GLN A 22 -4.33 -8.72 1.51
C GLN A 22 -5.14 -8.57 2.81
N ALA A 23 -4.48 -8.24 3.93
CA ALA A 23 -5.13 -8.13 5.23
C ALA A 23 -5.63 -6.71 5.55
N ALA A 24 -5.10 -5.69 4.87
CA ALA A 24 -5.54 -4.31 5.03
C ALA A 24 -6.83 -4.04 4.24
N ASP A 25 -7.57 -3.01 4.63
CA ASP A 25 -8.73 -2.53 3.87
C ASP A 25 -8.32 -1.94 2.51
N THR A 26 -7.09 -1.45 2.40
CA THR A 26 -6.48 -0.99 1.14
C THR A 26 -5.00 -1.35 1.10
N GLY A 27 -4.63 -2.29 0.23
CA GLY A 27 -3.26 -2.66 -0.06
C GLY A 27 -2.66 -1.80 -1.18
N ILE A 28 -1.47 -1.24 -0.95
CA ILE A 28 -0.77 -0.35 -1.87
C ILE A 28 0.60 -0.94 -2.20
N ALA A 29 0.82 -1.28 -3.47
CA ALA A 29 2.13 -1.69 -3.96
C ALA A 29 2.99 -0.47 -4.30
N MET A 30 4.28 -0.49 -3.96
CA MET A 30 5.22 0.54 -4.42
C MET A 30 5.53 0.40 -5.91
N GLY A 31 6.02 1.47 -6.54
CA GLY A 31 6.35 1.46 -7.97
C GLY A 31 7.45 0.44 -8.33
N ASN A 32 8.32 0.10 -7.38
CA ASN A 32 9.36 -0.92 -7.52
C ASN A 32 8.92 -2.34 -7.10
N ALA A 33 7.64 -2.53 -6.75
CA ALA A 33 7.16 -3.82 -6.28
C ALA A 33 7.30 -4.92 -7.33
N TYR A 34 7.55 -6.16 -6.88
CA TYR A 34 7.53 -7.30 -7.79
C TYR A 34 6.17 -7.42 -8.49
N PRO A 35 6.09 -7.88 -9.76
CA PRO A 35 4.83 -7.96 -10.50
C PRO A 35 3.73 -8.73 -9.77
N LYS A 36 4.09 -9.79 -9.04
CA LYS A 36 3.13 -10.58 -8.24
C LYS A 36 2.63 -9.83 -7.01
N VAL A 37 3.44 -8.94 -6.43
CA VAL A 37 3.07 -8.11 -5.29
C VAL A 37 2.14 -6.99 -5.75
N ALA A 38 2.46 -6.33 -6.87
CA ALA A 38 1.58 -5.34 -7.49
C ALA A 38 0.21 -5.92 -7.87
N ALA A 39 0.19 -7.16 -8.40
CA ALA A 39 -1.04 -7.84 -8.80
C ALA A 39 -2.00 -8.20 -7.65
N VAL A 40 -1.55 -8.15 -6.39
CA VAL A 40 -2.41 -8.41 -5.21
C VAL A 40 -2.80 -7.13 -4.46
N ALA A 41 -2.30 -5.97 -4.87
CA ALA A 41 -2.63 -4.68 -4.28
C ALA A 41 -3.84 -4.04 -4.97
N ASP A 42 -4.57 -3.19 -4.24
CA ASP A 42 -5.70 -2.41 -4.76
C ASP A 42 -5.25 -1.19 -5.57
N TYR A 43 -4.05 -0.69 -5.27
CA TYR A 43 -3.43 0.46 -5.92
C TYR A 43 -1.92 0.25 -6.03
N GLN A 44 -1.31 0.71 -7.13
CA GLN A 44 0.14 0.80 -7.24
C GLN A 44 0.53 2.28 -7.30
N THR A 45 1.40 2.69 -6.38
CA THR A 45 1.95 4.05 -6.32
C THR A 45 3.32 4.14 -7.00
N ASP A 46 3.93 5.32 -6.96
CA ASP A 46 5.25 5.55 -7.53
C ASP A 46 6.38 4.84 -6.75
N ASP A 47 7.59 4.84 -7.33
CA ASP A 47 8.79 4.30 -6.70
C ASP A 47 9.15 5.09 -5.41
N TYR A 48 9.88 4.46 -4.50
CA TYR A 48 10.33 5.10 -3.27
C TYR A 48 11.21 6.34 -3.52
N ARG A 49 11.88 6.42 -4.67
CA ARG A 49 12.68 7.59 -5.12
C ARG A 49 11.82 8.74 -5.67
N GLU A 50 10.57 8.47 -6.01
CA GLU A 50 9.64 9.40 -6.65
C GLU A 50 8.48 9.78 -5.72
N ASN A 51 8.69 9.71 -4.41
CA ASN A 51 7.69 10.03 -3.37
C ASN A 51 6.44 9.13 -3.37
N GLY A 52 6.58 7.84 -3.67
CA GLY A 52 5.44 6.91 -3.74
C GLY A 52 4.54 6.87 -2.50
N ILE A 53 5.10 6.91 -1.28
CA ILE A 53 4.27 6.94 -0.05
C ILE A 53 3.50 8.28 0.04
N PRO A 54 4.14 9.47 0.02
CA PRO A 54 3.42 10.74 -0.01
C PRO A 54 2.35 10.84 -1.10
N ASN A 55 2.64 10.39 -2.32
CA ASN A 55 1.71 10.48 -3.44
C ASN A 55 0.47 9.59 -3.21
N ALA A 56 0.64 8.39 -2.68
CA ALA A 56 -0.47 7.52 -2.31
C ALA A 56 -1.29 8.12 -1.15
N LEU A 57 -0.63 8.64 -0.11
CA LEU A 57 -1.35 9.28 1.01
C LEU A 57 -2.18 10.47 0.51
N ALA A 58 -1.64 11.30 -0.38
CA ALA A 58 -2.37 12.39 -1.00
C ALA A 58 -3.52 11.89 -1.90
N HIS A 59 -3.30 10.82 -2.68
CA HIS A 59 -4.35 10.18 -3.49
C HIS A 59 -5.55 9.74 -2.66
N PHE A 60 -5.31 9.20 -1.46
CA PHE A 60 -6.36 8.80 -0.52
C PHE A 60 -6.81 9.90 0.46
N ASN A 61 -6.34 11.14 0.29
CA ASN A 61 -6.63 12.28 1.17
C ASN A 61 -6.32 12.02 2.66
N LEU A 62 -5.21 11.33 2.92
CA LEU A 62 -4.72 11.02 4.26
C LEU A 62 -3.75 12.08 4.81
N ILE A 63 -3.32 13.02 3.96
CA ILE A 63 -2.47 14.18 4.28
C ILE A 63 -2.94 15.42 3.50
#